data_AF-A0A7W1MSE3-F1
#
_entry.id   AF-A0A7W1MSE3-F1
#
_cell.length_a   1.000
_cell.length_b   1.000
_cell.length_c   1.000
_cell.angle_alpha   90.00
_cell.angle_beta   90.00
_cell.angle_gamma   90.00
#
_symmetry.space_group_name_H-M   'P 1'
#
loop_
_entity.id
_entity.type
_entity.pdbx_description
1 polymer ?
#
loop_
_entity_poly.entity_id
_entity_poly.type
_entity_poly.pdbx_seq_one_letter_code
_entity_poly.pdbx_strand_id
1 'polypeptide(L)'
;MPKSPSLPQYLALTPALKVFVESMQWQSQQHIKPLHQHFAIRLVLEGGFLPEEITPHPPLRAESRKGELTLVFDPSVQNQNEETLLGGLKTKNVDVVVQKRGIGPVIAISVKGTLNAFRNLTNRMEEAVGDATNLHLMYPGLVYGFFHVLKANRAGTAGIALNDVAVTKDGTAVGSITRYHTVLLALTGRLLVRDEFSRYESVALALIDPIAGPHGHIFPTFPTQNSRLRPENFFPSLLERYDLRFPYVAASIRHLNRVTWPATSPALVALGPPDQWERILGYQPRVS
;
A
#
# COMPACT_ATOMS: atom_id res chain seq x y z
N MET A 1 -26.90 11.04 23.52
CA MET A 1 -25.73 11.48 22.72
C MET A 1 -25.46 10.43 21.66
N PRO A 2 -25.43 10.77 20.35
CA PRO A 2 -24.99 9.82 19.34
C PRO A 2 -23.56 9.38 19.68
N LYS A 3 -23.30 8.06 19.69
CA LYS A 3 -21.94 7.54 19.87
C LYS A 3 -21.06 8.14 18.77
N SER A 4 -19.93 8.74 19.15
CA SER A 4 -18.91 9.10 18.18
C SER A 4 -18.57 7.85 17.35
N PRO A 5 -18.59 7.92 16.01
CA PRO A 5 -18.30 6.77 15.18
C PRO A 5 -16.90 6.24 15.53
N SER A 6 -16.78 4.93 15.72
CA SER A 6 -15.49 4.29 15.97
C SER A 6 -14.59 4.48 14.76
N LEU A 7 -13.36 4.93 14.97
CA LEU A 7 -12.38 5.07 13.92
C LEU A 7 -12.06 3.71 13.26
N PRO A 8 -11.81 3.66 11.93
CA PRO A 8 -11.39 2.44 11.27
C PRO A 8 -10.09 1.87 11.87
N GLN A 9 -10.05 0.55 12.02
CA GLN A 9 -8.95 -0.17 12.67
C GLN A 9 -7.58 0.04 11.99
N TYR A 10 -7.57 0.20 10.66
CA TYR A 10 -6.36 0.24 9.85
C TYR A 10 -6.06 1.63 9.27
N LEU A 11 -6.46 2.69 9.98
CA LEU A 11 -6.07 4.08 9.63
C LEU A 11 -4.55 4.24 9.56
N ALA A 12 -3.86 3.81 10.61
CA ALA A 12 -2.41 3.72 10.67
C ALA A 12 -1.90 2.40 10.10
N LEU A 13 -0.63 2.39 9.67
CA LEU A 13 0.01 1.20 9.12
C LEU A 13 0.29 0.13 10.20
N THR A 14 0.68 0.55 11.40
CA THR A 14 1.13 -0.35 12.48
C THR A 14 0.11 -1.43 12.86
N PRO A 15 -1.20 -1.14 13.05
CA PRO A 15 -2.19 -2.18 13.30
C PRO A 15 -2.27 -3.26 12.21
N ALA A 16 -2.10 -2.91 10.94
CA ALA A 16 -2.09 -3.88 9.84
C ALA A 16 -0.82 -4.76 9.87
N LEU A 17 0.34 -4.15 10.14
CA LEU A 17 1.61 -4.86 10.30
C LEU A 17 1.63 -5.79 11.51
N LYS A 18 0.93 -5.41 12.58
CA LYS A 18 0.74 -6.25 13.76
C LYS A 18 0.02 -7.56 13.39
N VAL A 19 -1.10 -7.47 12.67
CA VAL A 19 -1.84 -8.66 12.22
C VAL A 19 -0.97 -9.54 11.32
N PHE A 20 -0.14 -8.93 10.47
CA PHE A 20 0.81 -9.67 9.63
C PHE A 20 1.75 -10.56 10.46
N VAL A 21 2.41 -10.01 11.49
CA VAL A 21 3.40 -10.78 12.28
C VAL A 21 2.78 -11.77 13.25
N GLU A 22 1.56 -11.50 13.73
CA GLU A 22 0.80 -12.36 14.64
C GLU A 22 0.12 -13.52 13.92
N SER A 23 -0.06 -13.44 12.61
CA SER A 23 -0.71 -14.50 11.85
C SER A 23 0.14 -15.78 11.84
N MET A 24 -0.49 -16.87 12.26
CA MET A 24 0.05 -18.23 12.18
C MET A 24 -0.41 -18.97 10.92
N GLN A 25 -1.35 -18.38 10.16
CA GLN A 25 -2.00 -19.01 9.01
C GLN A 25 -1.40 -18.53 7.67
N TRP A 26 -0.96 -19.50 6.88
CA TRP A 26 -0.33 -19.30 5.57
C TRP A 26 -1.38 -19.28 4.44
N GLN A 27 -2.52 -19.95 4.67
CA GLN A 27 -3.58 -20.12 3.68
C GLN A 27 -4.47 -18.87 3.61
N SER A 28 -4.93 -18.53 2.41
CA SER A 28 -5.93 -17.47 2.08
C SER A 28 -5.51 -15.99 2.15
N GLN A 29 -4.21 -15.66 2.20
CA GLN A 29 -3.70 -14.25 2.20
C GLN A 29 -4.24 -13.35 3.33
N GLN A 30 -4.91 -13.92 4.33
CA GLN A 30 -5.54 -13.16 5.43
C GLN A 30 -4.54 -12.30 6.22
N HIS A 31 -3.26 -12.71 6.24
CA HIS A 31 -2.19 -11.97 6.90
C HIS A 31 -1.82 -10.64 6.21
N ILE A 32 -2.23 -10.40 4.96
CA ILE A 32 -2.00 -9.13 4.24
C ILE A 32 -3.27 -8.33 3.92
N LYS A 33 -4.47 -8.91 4.03
CA LYS A 33 -5.74 -8.18 3.84
C LYS A 33 -5.86 -6.88 4.66
N PRO A 34 -5.38 -6.81 5.92
CA PRO A 34 -5.32 -5.55 6.66
C PRO A 34 -4.50 -4.44 5.98
N LEU A 35 -3.42 -4.80 5.28
CA LEU A 35 -2.61 -3.85 4.51
C LEU A 35 -3.38 -3.32 3.30
N HIS A 36 -4.19 -4.16 2.65
CA HIS A 36 -5.02 -3.74 1.51
C HIS A 36 -6.02 -2.66 1.98
N GLN A 37 -6.64 -2.87 3.14
CA GLN A 37 -7.54 -1.89 3.76
C GLN A 37 -6.84 -0.60 4.14
N HIS A 38 -5.65 -0.68 4.75
CA HIS A 38 -4.86 0.51 5.07
C HIS A 38 -4.53 1.33 3.81
N PHE A 39 -4.11 0.67 2.73
CA PHE A 39 -3.79 1.35 1.48
C PHE A 39 -5.02 1.93 0.79
N ALA A 40 -6.16 1.24 0.81
CA ALA A 40 -7.43 1.78 0.30
C ALA A 40 -7.86 3.05 1.06
N ILE A 41 -7.76 3.05 2.40
CA ILE A 41 -8.05 4.22 3.23
C ILE A 41 -7.09 5.37 2.92
N ARG A 42 -5.78 5.08 2.84
CA ARG A 42 -4.75 6.08 2.58
C ARG A 42 -4.89 6.72 1.19
N LEU A 43 -5.29 5.95 0.18
CA LEU A 43 -5.63 6.47 -1.16
C LEU A 43 -6.81 7.45 -1.13
N VAL A 44 -7.77 7.29 -0.22
CA VAL A 44 -8.81 8.32 0.00
C VAL A 44 -8.22 9.53 0.71
N LEU A 45 -7.66 9.32 1.90
CA LEU A 45 -7.32 10.41 2.82
C LEU A 45 -6.13 11.25 2.34
N GLU A 46 -5.01 10.63 1.96
CA GLU A 46 -3.80 11.30 1.42
C GLU A 46 -3.87 11.40 -0.11
N GLY A 47 -4.39 10.35 -0.75
CA GLY A 47 -4.45 10.29 -2.21
C GLY A 47 -5.51 11.22 -2.80
N GLY A 48 -6.62 11.52 -2.10
CA GLY A 48 -7.70 12.32 -2.66
C GLY A 48 -8.46 11.61 -3.78
N PHE A 49 -8.49 10.28 -3.76
CA PHE A 49 -9.36 9.48 -4.61
C PHE A 49 -10.73 9.30 -3.95
N LEU A 50 -11.78 9.21 -4.76
CA LEU A 50 -13.12 8.99 -4.23
C LEU A 50 -13.22 7.54 -3.72
N PRO A 51 -13.89 7.27 -2.58
CA PRO A 51 -14.03 5.90 -2.06
C PRO A 51 -14.60 4.90 -3.08
N GLU A 52 -15.56 5.34 -3.90
CA GLU A 52 -16.19 4.52 -4.95
C GLU A 52 -15.27 4.18 -6.12
N GLU A 53 -14.12 4.85 -6.24
CA GLU A 53 -13.11 4.57 -7.27
C GLU A 53 -12.14 3.48 -6.81
N ILE A 54 -12.22 3.03 -5.57
CA ILE A 54 -11.21 2.17 -4.94
C ILE A 54 -11.78 0.78 -4.65
N THR A 55 -11.05 -0.25 -5.07
CA THR A 55 -11.28 -1.65 -4.71
C THR A 55 -10.05 -2.16 -3.95
N PRO A 56 -10.17 -2.82 -2.77
CA PRO A 56 -11.39 -3.01 -1.99
C PRO A 56 -11.97 -1.67 -1.53
N HIS A 57 -13.30 -1.63 -1.37
CA HIS A 57 -13.97 -0.41 -0.96
C HIS A 57 -13.61 -0.09 0.50
N PRO A 58 -13.05 1.11 0.80
CA PRO A 58 -12.70 1.50 2.16
C PRO A 58 -13.96 1.82 2.99
N PRO A 59 -13.88 1.88 4.33
CA PRO A 59 -14.99 2.26 5.22
C PRO A 59 -15.28 3.78 5.20
N LEU A 60 -15.35 4.37 4.00
CA LEU A 60 -15.49 5.80 3.76
C LEU A 60 -16.56 6.04 2.69
N ARG A 61 -17.34 7.11 2.84
CA ARG A 61 -18.20 7.66 1.78
C ARG A 61 -17.85 9.11 1.53
N ALA A 62 -17.95 9.52 0.26
CA ALA A 62 -17.96 10.92 -0.11
C ALA A 62 -19.41 11.40 -0.23
N GLU A 63 -19.74 12.50 0.43
CA GLU A 63 -21.07 13.11 0.44
C GLU A 63 -20.98 14.57 0.00
N SER A 64 -21.87 15.00 -0.90
CA SER A 64 -22.00 16.42 -1.24
C SER A 64 -22.87 17.13 -0.20
N ARG A 65 -22.29 18.11 0.50
CA ARG A 65 -22.97 18.95 1.49
C ARG A 65 -22.78 20.41 1.09
N LYS A 66 -23.89 21.11 0.78
CA LYS A 66 -23.88 22.52 0.34
C LYS A 66 -22.95 22.78 -0.87
N GLY A 67 -22.82 21.80 -1.77
CA GLY A 67 -21.95 21.91 -2.96
C GLY A 67 -20.48 21.57 -2.71
N GLU A 68 -20.11 21.23 -1.49
CA GLU A 68 -18.76 20.80 -1.11
C GLU A 68 -18.73 19.28 -0.84
N LEU A 69 -17.70 18.60 -1.32
CA LEU A 69 -17.54 17.17 -1.12
C LEU A 69 -16.87 16.90 0.24
N THR A 70 -17.55 16.16 1.11
CA THR A 70 -17.11 15.87 2.48
C THR A 70 -16.95 14.37 2.68
N LEU A 71 -16.05 13.96 3.57
CA LEU A 71 -15.85 12.54 3.93
C LEU A 71 -16.55 12.16 5.23
N VAL A 72 -17.12 10.95 5.23
CA VAL A 72 -17.72 10.33 6.41
C VAL A 72 -17.20 8.90 6.56
N PHE A 73 -16.87 8.48 7.78
CA PHE A 73 -16.61 7.08 8.08
C PHE A 73 -17.91 6.28 8.07
N ASP A 74 -17.96 5.25 7.23
CA ASP A 74 -19.09 4.33 7.13
C ASP A 74 -18.56 2.90 6.99
N PRO A 75 -18.49 2.13 8.09
CA PRO A 75 -18.07 0.73 8.04
C PRO A 75 -18.98 -0.16 7.20
N SER A 76 -20.23 0.24 6.93
CA SER A 76 -21.21 -0.60 6.23
C SER A 76 -20.93 -0.76 4.73
N VAL A 77 -20.13 0.12 4.13
CA VAL A 77 -19.70 0.02 2.73
C VAL A 77 -18.41 -0.76 2.52
N GLN A 78 -17.69 -1.03 3.60
CA GLN A 78 -16.40 -1.70 3.51
C GLN A 78 -16.55 -3.09 2.92
N ASN A 79 -15.65 -3.47 2.03
CA ASN A 79 -15.51 -4.85 1.58
C ASN A 79 -14.03 -5.26 1.54
N GLN A 80 -13.77 -6.54 1.28
CA GLN A 80 -12.41 -7.10 1.15
C GLN A 80 -12.15 -7.69 -0.25
N ASN A 81 -13.03 -7.36 -1.18
CA ASN A 81 -13.00 -7.88 -2.53
C ASN A 81 -11.84 -7.21 -3.27
N GLU A 82 -11.09 -8.02 -4.01
CA GLU A 82 -10.03 -7.56 -4.89
C GLU A 82 -10.54 -7.48 -6.32
N GLU A 83 -9.81 -6.76 -7.17
CA GLU A 83 -10.22 -6.52 -8.54
C GLU A 83 -9.45 -7.42 -9.51
N THR A 84 -10.15 -8.10 -10.41
CA THR A 84 -9.49 -8.87 -11.47
C THR A 84 -9.34 -8.01 -12.72
N LEU A 85 -8.10 -7.60 -13.00
CA LEU A 85 -7.78 -6.86 -14.21
C LEU A 85 -7.36 -7.81 -15.32
N LEU A 86 -7.83 -7.55 -16.53
CA LEU A 86 -7.25 -8.13 -17.74
C LEU A 86 -5.84 -7.55 -17.92
N GLY A 87 -4.81 -8.39 -17.92
CA GLY A 87 -3.46 -7.99 -18.31
C GLY A 87 -3.16 -8.35 -19.77
N GLY A 88 -2.00 -7.93 -20.27
CA GLY A 88 -1.62 -8.11 -21.67
C GLY A 88 -1.32 -9.57 -22.04
N LEU A 89 -1.00 -10.40 -21.05
CA LEU A 89 -0.71 -11.83 -21.22
C LEU A 89 -1.76 -12.71 -20.52
N LYS A 90 -2.21 -12.30 -19.33
CA LYS A 90 -3.19 -13.03 -18.53
C LYS A 90 -3.96 -12.10 -17.60
N THR A 91 -5.08 -12.55 -17.06
CA THR A 91 -5.75 -11.84 -15.97
C THR A 91 -4.90 -11.85 -14.70
N LYS A 92 -5.04 -10.79 -13.89
CA LYS A 92 -4.40 -10.67 -12.59
C LYS A 92 -5.42 -10.16 -11.58
N ASN A 93 -5.56 -10.89 -10.47
CA ASN A 93 -6.25 -10.37 -9.30
C ASN A 93 -5.32 -9.40 -8.55
N VAL A 94 -5.72 -8.13 -8.41
CA VAL A 94 -4.90 -7.05 -7.86
C VAL A 94 -5.45 -6.62 -6.51
N ASP A 95 -4.53 -6.45 -5.56
CA ASP A 95 -4.84 -6.31 -4.14
C ASP A 95 -5.54 -4.98 -3.79
N VAL A 96 -5.11 -3.88 -4.41
CA VAL A 96 -5.79 -2.57 -4.36
C VAL A 96 -5.74 -1.90 -5.72
N VAL A 97 -6.86 -1.36 -6.20
CA VAL A 97 -6.96 -0.68 -7.50
C VAL A 97 -7.76 0.60 -7.34
N VAL A 98 -7.30 1.66 -8.03
CA VAL A 98 -8.10 2.86 -8.29
C VAL A 98 -8.55 2.84 -9.76
N GLN A 99 -9.85 2.89 -9.99
CA GLN A 99 -10.44 2.94 -11.33
C GLN A 99 -11.13 4.28 -11.55
N LYS A 100 -10.76 4.97 -12.63
CA LYS A 100 -11.42 6.21 -13.06
C LYS A 100 -12.39 5.90 -14.19
N ARG A 101 -13.65 6.35 -14.04
CA ARG A 101 -14.68 6.18 -15.07
C ARG A 101 -14.22 6.74 -16.41
N GLY A 102 -14.41 5.95 -17.47
CA GLY A 102 -14.02 6.32 -18.84
C GLY A 102 -12.53 6.22 -19.15
N ILE A 103 -11.69 5.87 -18.16
CA ILE A 103 -10.24 5.76 -18.32
C ILE A 103 -9.76 4.33 -17.99
N GLY A 104 -10.29 3.74 -16.92
CA GLY A 104 -9.89 2.41 -16.45
C GLY A 104 -8.98 2.49 -15.21
N PRO A 105 -8.14 1.46 -14.95
CA PRO A 105 -7.27 1.44 -13.78
C PRO A 105 -6.15 2.48 -13.93
N VAL A 106 -6.02 3.36 -12.94
CA VAL A 106 -5.02 4.44 -12.93
C VAL A 106 -3.96 4.24 -11.86
N ILE A 107 -4.31 3.57 -10.76
CA ILE A 107 -3.38 3.08 -9.74
C ILE A 107 -3.69 1.60 -9.48
N ALA A 108 -2.65 0.81 -9.34
CA ALA A 108 -2.71 -0.54 -8.80
C ALA A 108 -1.65 -0.67 -7.70
N ILE A 109 -1.94 -1.44 -6.66
CA ILE A 109 -0.96 -1.81 -5.64
C ILE A 109 -1.05 -3.32 -5.45
N SER A 110 0.09 -3.98 -5.58
CA SER A 110 0.23 -5.38 -5.18
C SER A 110 0.94 -5.49 -3.84
N VAL A 111 0.36 -6.27 -2.95
CA VAL A 111 0.85 -6.48 -1.60
C VAL A 111 1.26 -7.94 -1.45
N LYS A 112 2.45 -8.18 -0.91
CA LYS A 112 2.94 -9.52 -0.62
C LYS A 112 3.43 -9.61 0.81
N GLY A 113 3.18 -10.76 1.42
CA GLY A 113 3.65 -11.09 2.75
C GLY A 113 4.43 -12.40 2.72
N THR A 114 5.61 -12.41 3.33
CA THR A 114 6.40 -13.62 3.56
C THR A 114 6.68 -13.77 5.04
N LEU A 115 5.99 -14.70 5.69
CA LEU A 115 6.17 -15.00 7.12
C LEU A 115 7.42 -15.84 7.36
N ASN A 116 7.67 -16.83 6.50
CA ASN A 116 8.76 -17.81 6.58
C ASN A 116 9.16 -18.22 5.14
N ALA A 117 10.12 -19.13 4.99
CA ALA A 117 10.59 -19.72 3.74
C ALA A 117 11.26 -18.73 2.77
N PHE A 118 12.27 -17.99 3.25
CA PHE A 118 13.02 -17.01 2.44
C PHE A 118 13.79 -17.59 1.25
N ARG A 119 13.93 -18.92 1.19
CA ARG A 119 14.44 -19.61 -0.02
C ARG A 119 13.59 -19.33 -1.27
N ASN A 120 12.32 -18.96 -1.10
CA ASN A 120 11.39 -18.70 -2.20
C ASN A 120 11.40 -17.25 -2.71
N LEU A 121 12.28 -16.39 -2.19
CA LEU A 121 12.34 -14.98 -2.61
C LEU A 121 12.66 -14.81 -4.09
N THR A 122 13.44 -15.72 -4.70
CA THR A 122 13.69 -15.73 -6.14
C THR A 122 12.41 -15.93 -6.94
N ASN A 123 11.57 -16.89 -6.55
CA ASN A 123 10.27 -17.10 -7.22
C ASN A 123 9.35 -15.88 -7.05
N ARG A 124 9.42 -15.20 -5.90
CA ARG A 124 8.65 -13.95 -5.67
C ARG A 124 9.16 -12.80 -6.53
N MET A 125 10.46 -12.74 -6.80
CA MET A 125 11.06 -11.77 -7.71
C MET A 125 10.57 -11.98 -9.14
N GLU A 126 10.61 -13.22 -9.65
CA GLU A 126 10.12 -13.56 -11.00
C GLU A 126 8.64 -13.21 -11.17
N GLU A 127 7.81 -13.52 -10.15
CA GLU A 127 6.40 -13.13 -10.13
C GLU A 127 6.23 -11.61 -10.22
N ALA A 128 7.01 -10.82 -9.47
CA ALA A 128 6.91 -9.37 -9.48
C ALA A 128 7.24 -8.78 -10.87
N VAL A 129 8.32 -9.25 -11.51
CA VAL A 129 8.66 -8.83 -12.87
C VAL A 129 7.55 -9.18 -13.87
N GLY A 130 7.01 -10.40 -13.75
CA GLY A 130 5.91 -10.86 -14.59
C GLY A 130 4.63 -10.06 -14.40
N ASP A 131 4.28 -9.72 -13.16
CA ASP A 131 3.09 -8.93 -12.83
C ASP A 131 3.19 -7.50 -13.37
N ALA A 132 4.31 -6.80 -13.15
CA ALA A 132 4.55 -5.47 -13.70
C ALA A 132 4.44 -5.47 -15.22
N THR A 133 5.10 -6.44 -15.85
CA THR A 133 5.07 -6.61 -17.30
C THR A 133 3.64 -6.82 -17.82
N ASN A 134 2.92 -7.75 -17.21
CA ASN A 134 1.58 -8.11 -17.63
C ASN A 134 0.61 -6.93 -17.57
N LEU A 135 0.60 -6.15 -16.48
CA LEU A 135 -0.32 -5.03 -16.34
C LEU A 135 0.07 -3.81 -17.19
N HIS A 136 1.36 -3.47 -17.30
CA HIS A 136 1.78 -2.33 -18.10
C HIS A 136 1.65 -2.56 -19.62
N LEU A 137 1.70 -3.82 -20.08
CA LEU A 137 1.38 -4.14 -21.47
C LEU A 137 -0.07 -3.78 -21.82
N MET A 138 -1.02 -4.02 -20.90
CA MET A 138 -2.43 -3.68 -21.11
C MET A 138 -2.73 -2.21 -20.79
N TYR A 139 -2.13 -1.69 -19.73
CA TYR A 139 -2.38 -0.33 -19.22
C TYR A 139 -1.06 0.45 -19.11
N PRO A 140 -0.50 0.98 -20.21
CA PRO A 140 0.79 1.67 -20.18
C PRO A 140 0.86 2.88 -19.25
N GLY A 141 -0.28 3.54 -19.02
CA GLY A 141 -0.44 4.69 -18.11
C GLY A 141 -0.62 4.33 -16.63
N LEU A 142 -0.88 3.06 -16.29
CA LEU A 142 -1.10 2.61 -14.92
C LEU A 142 0.09 2.96 -14.04
N VAL A 143 -0.18 3.50 -12.86
CA VAL A 143 0.81 3.65 -11.79
C VAL A 143 0.72 2.41 -10.90
N TYR A 144 1.74 1.57 -10.93
CA TYR A 144 1.75 0.29 -10.26
C TYR A 144 2.77 0.28 -9.09
N GLY A 145 2.25 0.06 -7.88
CA GLY A 145 3.03 -0.14 -6.67
C GLY A 145 3.22 -1.61 -6.31
N PHE A 146 4.37 -1.96 -5.76
CA PHE A 146 4.64 -3.27 -5.15
C PHE A 146 5.11 -3.11 -3.70
N PHE A 147 4.36 -3.64 -2.74
CA PHE A 147 4.68 -3.56 -1.31
C PHE A 147 4.89 -4.95 -0.73
N HIS A 148 6.11 -5.25 -0.29
CA HIS A 148 6.44 -6.56 0.29
C HIS A 148 6.83 -6.45 1.76
N VAL A 149 6.11 -7.14 2.63
CA VAL A 149 6.46 -7.31 4.04
C VAL A 149 7.05 -8.70 4.29
N LEU A 150 8.16 -8.75 5.03
CA LEU A 150 8.79 -9.98 5.49
C LEU A 150 8.80 -9.98 7.02
N LYS A 151 8.57 -11.13 7.65
CA LYS A 151 8.72 -11.23 9.12
C LYS A 151 10.20 -11.21 9.50
N ALA A 152 10.59 -10.36 10.45
CA ALA A 152 11.97 -10.18 10.88
C ALA A 152 12.39 -11.24 11.92
N ASN A 153 12.27 -12.53 11.57
CA ASN A 153 12.68 -13.64 12.44
C ASN A 153 14.19 -13.56 12.73
N ARG A 154 14.55 -13.55 14.01
CA ARG A 154 15.94 -13.39 14.47
C ARG A 154 16.65 -14.74 14.65
N ALA A 155 17.94 -14.77 14.34
CA ALA A 155 18.78 -15.93 14.56
C ALA A 155 18.85 -16.28 16.05
N GLY A 156 18.66 -17.56 16.39
CA GLY A 156 18.69 -18.03 17.78
C GLY A 156 17.36 -17.94 18.53
N THR A 157 16.29 -17.41 17.91
CA THR A 157 14.94 -17.52 18.46
C THR A 157 14.48 -18.98 18.44
N ALA A 158 14.00 -19.49 19.58
CA ALA A 158 13.50 -20.86 19.70
C ALA A 158 12.34 -21.12 18.72
N GLY A 159 12.38 -22.28 18.04
CA GLY A 159 11.34 -22.68 17.08
C GLY A 159 11.46 -22.08 15.67
N ILE A 160 12.45 -21.22 15.41
CA ILE A 160 12.72 -20.69 14.06
C ILE A 160 13.77 -21.56 13.36
N ALA A 161 13.42 -22.11 12.20
CA ALA A 161 14.37 -22.85 11.37
C ALA A 161 15.40 -21.91 10.74
N LEU A 162 16.61 -22.41 10.46
CA LEU A 162 17.70 -21.60 9.89
C LEU A 162 17.31 -20.90 8.58
N ASN A 163 16.50 -21.55 7.75
CA ASN A 163 16.01 -21.01 6.48
C ASN A 163 14.92 -19.92 6.63
N ASP A 164 14.39 -19.77 7.83
CA ASP A 164 13.36 -18.79 8.18
C ASP A 164 13.95 -17.61 8.96
N VAL A 165 15.28 -17.53 9.09
CA VAL A 165 15.96 -16.40 9.70
C VAL A 165 16.05 -15.24 8.70
N ALA A 166 15.55 -14.07 9.10
CA ALA A 166 15.64 -12.82 8.35
C ALA A 166 16.76 -11.90 8.88
N VAL A 167 17.05 -11.99 10.18
CA VAL A 167 17.99 -11.11 10.88
C VAL A 167 19.03 -11.95 11.61
N THR A 168 20.31 -11.66 11.38
CA THR A 168 21.45 -12.32 12.03
C THR A 168 21.52 -11.96 13.52
N LYS A 169 22.41 -12.65 14.28
CA LYS A 169 22.64 -12.33 15.69
C LYS A 169 23.14 -10.89 15.90
N ASP A 170 23.84 -10.35 14.90
CA ASP A 170 24.40 -8.99 14.92
C ASP A 170 23.36 -7.92 14.51
N GLY A 171 22.10 -8.31 14.31
CA GLY A 171 21.02 -7.36 13.96
C GLY A 171 21.04 -6.90 12.50
N THR A 172 21.71 -7.64 11.61
CA THR A 172 21.76 -7.33 10.17
C THR A 172 20.83 -8.25 9.38
N ALA A 173 20.26 -7.75 8.28
CA ALA A 173 19.47 -8.59 7.38
C ALA A 173 20.36 -9.68 6.75
N VAL A 174 19.83 -10.91 6.62
CA VAL A 174 20.56 -12.02 6.00
C VAL A 174 20.83 -11.76 4.51
N GLY A 175 21.89 -12.37 3.97
CA GLY A 175 22.34 -12.11 2.61
C GLY A 175 21.30 -12.40 1.52
N SER A 176 20.38 -13.34 1.73
CA SER A 176 19.26 -13.59 0.79
C SER A 176 18.31 -12.41 0.70
N ILE A 177 17.98 -11.76 1.81
CA ILE A 177 17.12 -10.57 1.88
C ILE A 177 17.84 -9.37 1.26
N THR A 178 19.14 -9.20 1.52
CA THR A 178 19.94 -8.13 0.90
C THR A 178 20.01 -8.26 -0.62
N ARG A 179 20.19 -9.49 -1.14
CA ARG A 179 20.13 -9.74 -2.58
C ARG A 179 18.73 -9.45 -3.16
N TYR A 180 17.68 -9.89 -2.47
CA TYR A 180 16.31 -9.64 -2.89
C TYR A 180 16.00 -8.13 -2.96
N HIS A 181 16.43 -7.37 -1.94
CA HIS A 181 16.37 -5.90 -1.92
C HIS A 181 17.12 -5.28 -3.11
N THR A 182 18.32 -5.76 -3.41
CA THR A 182 19.11 -5.26 -4.55
C THR A 182 18.37 -5.47 -5.88
N VAL A 183 17.68 -6.59 -6.05
CA VAL A 183 16.87 -6.81 -7.26
C VAL A 183 15.64 -5.90 -7.28
N LEU A 184 14.91 -5.78 -6.16
CA LEU A 184 13.75 -4.89 -6.09
C LEU A 184 14.13 -3.42 -6.37
N LEU A 185 15.36 -2.99 -6.04
CA LEU A 185 15.87 -1.66 -6.39
C LEU A 185 16.01 -1.45 -7.90
N ALA A 186 16.26 -2.51 -8.68
CA ALA A 186 16.29 -2.46 -10.14
C ALA A 186 14.88 -2.45 -10.75
N LEU A 187 13.88 -2.97 -10.03
CA LEU A 187 12.48 -3.03 -10.48
C LEU A 187 11.65 -1.79 -10.15
N THR A 188 12.23 -0.77 -9.50
CA THR A 188 11.50 0.43 -9.09
C THR A 188 11.92 1.68 -9.85
N GLY A 189 11.05 2.68 -9.85
CA GLY A 189 11.33 4.01 -10.40
C GLY A 189 10.98 4.15 -11.88
N ARG A 190 9.97 3.44 -12.38
CA ARG A 190 9.36 3.73 -13.68
C ARG A 190 8.75 5.13 -13.65
N LEU A 191 9.19 6.05 -14.51
CA LEU A 191 8.74 7.44 -14.50
C LEU A 191 7.67 7.66 -15.58
N LEU A 192 8.04 7.40 -16.83
CA LEU A 192 7.24 7.69 -18.01
C LEU A 192 6.64 6.42 -18.61
N VAL A 193 5.58 6.59 -19.42
CA VAL A 193 4.88 5.47 -20.05
C VAL A 193 5.75 4.66 -21.02
N ARG A 194 6.81 5.28 -21.55
CA ARG A 194 7.78 4.67 -22.47
C ARG A 194 8.97 4.02 -21.77
N ASP A 195 9.11 4.22 -20.46
CA ASP A 195 10.13 3.53 -19.68
C ASP A 195 9.82 2.03 -19.63
N GLU A 196 10.83 1.25 -19.25
CA GLU A 196 10.76 -0.21 -19.17
C GLU A 196 9.50 -0.69 -18.42
N PHE A 197 8.59 -1.36 -19.13
CA PHE A 197 7.27 -1.76 -18.61
C PHE A 197 7.33 -2.88 -17.57
N SER A 198 8.49 -3.54 -17.41
CA SER A 198 8.76 -4.55 -16.39
C SER A 198 9.04 -3.95 -15.00
N ARG A 199 9.11 -2.62 -14.89
CA ARG A 199 9.35 -1.89 -13.64
C ARG A 199 8.06 -1.32 -13.07
N TYR A 200 8.05 -1.19 -11.75
CA TYR A 200 7.05 -0.49 -10.97
C TYR A 200 7.41 0.99 -10.80
N GLU A 201 6.38 1.81 -10.60
CA GLU A 201 6.51 3.22 -10.25
C GLU A 201 7.01 3.39 -8.82
N SER A 202 6.59 2.49 -7.93
CA SER A 202 6.96 2.51 -6.53
C SER A 202 7.11 1.09 -5.98
N VAL A 203 8.19 0.82 -5.26
CA VAL A 203 8.40 -0.46 -4.58
C VAL A 203 8.78 -0.19 -3.14
N ALA A 204 8.22 -0.96 -2.22
CA ALA A 204 8.62 -0.94 -0.82
C ALA A 204 8.90 -2.36 -0.30
N LEU A 205 9.90 -2.45 0.56
CA LEU A 205 10.27 -3.67 1.27
C LEU A 205 10.39 -3.33 2.76
N ALA A 206 9.73 -4.11 3.62
CA ALA A 206 9.80 -3.93 5.07
C ALA A 206 10.04 -5.25 5.78
N LEU A 207 11.00 -5.27 6.71
CA LEU A 207 11.09 -6.35 7.70
C LEU A 207 10.27 -5.95 8.91
N ILE A 208 9.37 -6.80 9.41
CA ILE A 208 8.48 -6.47 10.52
C ILE A 208 8.88 -7.27 11.75
N ASP A 209 9.26 -6.59 12.83
CA ASP A 209 9.73 -7.22 14.05
C ASP A 209 8.59 -7.96 14.78
N PRO A 210 8.72 -9.27 15.02
CA PRO A 210 7.70 -10.03 15.73
C PRO A 210 7.87 -10.04 17.25
N ILE A 211 8.97 -9.50 17.80
CA ILE A 211 9.35 -9.64 19.21
C ILE A 211 9.53 -8.28 19.91
N ALA A 212 9.96 -7.23 19.21
CA ALA A 212 10.26 -5.94 19.84
C ALA A 212 9.01 -5.06 20.08
N GLY A 213 8.74 -4.73 21.35
CA GLY A 213 7.75 -3.71 21.74
C GLY A 213 6.31 -4.05 21.32
N PRO A 214 5.39 -3.06 21.20
CA PRO A 214 4.07 -3.36 20.66
C PRO A 214 4.24 -3.90 19.24
N HIS A 215 3.79 -5.14 19.01
CA HIS A 215 4.00 -5.88 17.75
C HIS A 215 3.66 -5.06 16.50
N GLY A 216 4.39 -5.28 15.38
CA GLY A 216 4.09 -4.65 14.09
C GLY A 216 5.01 -3.48 13.70
N HIS A 217 6.16 -3.31 14.34
CA HIS A 217 7.13 -2.28 13.96
C HIS A 217 8.02 -2.71 12.79
N ILE A 218 8.33 -1.75 11.92
CA ILE A 218 9.32 -1.93 10.86
C ILE A 218 10.71 -1.98 11.50
N PHE A 219 11.51 -2.97 11.12
CA PHE A 219 12.87 -3.16 11.56
C PHE A 219 13.73 -1.94 11.16
N PRO A 220 14.36 -1.25 12.11
CA PRO A 220 14.85 0.11 11.89
C PRO A 220 16.07 0.20 10.97
N THR A 221 16.85 -0.87 10.85
CA THR A 221 18.13 -0.87 10.12
C THR A 221 18.01 -1.40 8.69
N PHE A 222 16.84 -1.89 8.27
CA PHE A 222 16.62 -2.42 6.92
C PHE A 222 15.21 -2.15 6.40
N PRO A 223 15.04 -1.60 5.18
CA PRO A 223 16.09 -1.10 4.30
C PRO A 223 16.89 0.07 4.91
N THR A 224 18.12 0.29 4.44
CA THR A 224 18.97 1.40 4.91
C THR A 224 18.30 2.76 4.66
N GLN A 225 18.65 3.80 5.42
CA GLN A 225 18.03 5.13 5.34
C GLN A 225 17.99 5.74 3.93
N ASN A 226 19.00 5.44 3.10
CA ASN A 226 19.09 5.96 1.73
C ASN A 226 18.38 5.09 0.69
N SER A 227 17.77 3.97 1.10
CA SER A 227 17.10 3.06 0.18
C SER A 227 15.78 3.65 -0.32
N ARG A 228 15.60 3.65 -1.64
CA ARG A 228 14.32 4.01 -2.27
C ARG A 228 13.17 3.07 -1.87
N LEU A 229 13.48 1.83 -1.46
CA LEU A 229 12.49 0.82 -1.05
C LEU A 229 11.92 1.01 0.36
N ARG A 230 12.24 2.11 1.04
CA ARG A 230 11.72 2.39 2.37
C ARG A 230 10.20 2.65 2.31
N PRO A 231 9.38 2.06 3.21
CA PRO A 231 7.93 2.20 3.19
C PRO A 231 7.40 3.64 3.17
N GLU A 232 8.09 4.58 3.82
CA GLU A 232 7.72 6.00 3.80
C GLU A 232 7.79 6.64 2.42
N ASN A 233 8.63 6.12 1.51
CA ASN A 233 8.76 6.63 0.15
C ASN A 233 7.67 6.09 -0.79
N PHE A 234 6.93 5.07 -0.36
CA PHE A 234 6.04 4.31 -1.23
C PHE A 234 4.91 5.15 -1.82
N PHE A 235 4.10 5.76 -0.94
CA PHE A 235 2.96 6.60 -1.33
C PHE A 235 3.37 7.93 -1.98
N PRO A 236 4.36 8.68 -1.43
CA PRO A 236 4.84 9.89 -2.10
C PRO A 236 5.25 9.63 -3.54
N SER A 237 6.04 8.57 -3.79
CA SER A 237 6.45 8.21 -5.15
C SER A 237 5.25 7.83 -6.03
N LEU A 238 4.32 7.04 -5.49
CA LEU A 238 3.14 6.59 -6.22
C LEU A 238 2.23 7.77 -6.64
N LEU A 239 1.95 8.68 -5.72
CA LEU A 239 1.11 9.85 -5.97
C LEU A 239 1.81 10.87 -6.89
N GLU A 240 3.13 11.05 -6.77
CA GLU A 240 3.92 11.87 -7.68
C GLU A 240 3.84 11.34 -9.12
N ARG A 241 3.93 10.02 -9.33
CA ARG A 241 3.78 9.41 -10.67
C ARG A 241 2.37 9.54 -11.21
N TYR A 242 1.36 9.48 -10.35
CA TYR A 242 -0.01 9.77 -10.77
C TYR A 242 -0.14 11.20 -11.28
N ASP A 243 0.30 12.19 -10.50
CA ASP A 243 0.22 13.60 -10.87
C ASP A 243 1.03 13.90 -12.15
N LEU A 244 2.16 13.22 -12.35
CA LEU A 244 2.97 13.34 -13.57
C LEU A 244 2.26 12.81 -14.83
N ARG A 245 1.45 11.76 -14.70
CA ARG A 245 0.85 11.05 -15.86
C ARG A 245 -0.56 11.49 -16.19
N PHE A 246 -1.28 11.97 -15.19
CA PHE A 246 -2.63 12.49 -15.35
C PHE A 246 -2.72 14.02 -15.14
N PRO A 247 -1.74 14.86 -15.59
CA PRO A 247 -1.75 16.31 -15.34
C PRO A 247 -2.66 17.07 -16.31
N TYR A 248 -2.99 16.46 -17.46
CA TYR A 248 -3.77 17.13 -18.50
C TYR A 248 -5.25 17.10 -18.15
N VAL A 249 -5.69 18.16 -17.49
CA VAL A 249 -7.08 18.37 -17.15
C VAL A 249 -7.71 19.24 -18.23
N ALA A 250 -7.99 18.65 -19.40
CA ALA A 250 -9.01 19.26 -20.25
C ALA A 250 -10.32 19.34 -19.43
N ALA A 251 -11.15 20.35 -19.67
CA ALA A 251 -12.40 20.51 -18.91
C ALA A 251 -13.29 19.23 -18.93
N SER A 252 -13.13 18.40 -19.97
CA SER A 252 -13.80 17.11 -20.16
C SER A 252 -13.32 15.97 -19.25
N ILE A 253 -12.17 16.10 -18.57
CA ILE A 253 -11.58 15.05 -17.70
C ILE A 253 -11.21 15.56 -16.30
N ARG A 254 -11.94 16.57 -15.81
CA ARG A 254 -11.78 17.13 -14.44
C ARG A 254 -11.86 16.09 -13.33
N HIS A 255 -12.54 14.97 -13.55
CA HIS A 255 -12.65 13.88 -12.57
C HIS A 255 -11.34 13.12 -12.34
N LEU A 256 -10.29 13.36 -13.15
CA LEU A 256 -8.93 12.87 -12.89
C LEU A 256 -8.20 13.66 -11.79
N ASN A 257 -8.70 14.83 -11.41
CA ASN A 257 -8.12 15.56 -10.30
C ASN A 257 -8.34 14.81 -8.99
N ARG A 258 -7.27 14.75 -8.20
CA ARG A 258 -7.33 14.29 -6.81
C ARG A 258 -7.98 15.39 -5.97
N VAL A 259 -9.06 15.05 -5.29
CA VAL A 259 -9.83 16.01 -4.50
C VAL A 259 -9.06 16.41 -3.24
N THR A 260 -9.36 17.60 -2.73
CA THR A 260 -8.96 18.05 -1.40
C THR A 260 -10.17 17.97 -0.49
N TRP A 261 -9.97 17.46 0.71
CA TRP A 261 -11.03 17.27 1.68
C TRP A 261 -11.15 18.49 2.61
N PRO A 262 -12.35 19.03 2.83
CA PRO A 262 -12.54 20.08 3.82
C PRO A 262 -12.13 19.57 5.19
N ALA A 263 -11.35 20.34 5.96
CA ALA A 263 -10.97 19.99 7.34
C ALA A 263 -12.19 19.75 8.26
N THR A 264 -13.34 20.30 7.88
CA THR A 264 -14.66 20.13 8.52
C THR A 264 -15.36 18.82 8.15
N SER A 265 -14.80 18.00 7.26
CA SER A 265 -15.34 16.69 6.91
C SER A 265 -15.54 15.84 8.16
N PRO A 266 -16.72 15.22 8.37
CA PRO A 266 -16.98 14.42 9.56
C PRO A 266 -15.93 13.35 9.87
N ALA A 267 -15.36 12.71 8.85
CA ALA A 267 -14.27 11.75 9.02
C ALA A 267 -12.99 12.40 9.59
N LEU A 268 -12.61 13.60 9.13
CA LEU A 268 -11.43 14.31 9.61
C LEU A 268 -11.64 14.92 11.00
N VAL A 269 -12.84 15.44 11.27
CA VAL A 269 -13.22 15.92 12.61
C VAL A 269 -13.16 14.78 13.63
N ALA A 270 -13.52 13.55 13.25
CA ALA A 270 -13.42 12.39 14.12
C ALA A 270 -11.98 12.01 14.49
N LEU A 271 -10.98 12.45 13.70
CA LEU A 271 -9.56 12.29 14.03
C LEU A 271 -9.07 13.31 15.06
N GLY A 272 -9.89 14.29 15.44
CA GLY A 272 -9.49 15.40 16.30
C GLY A 272 -8.86 16.57 15.52
N PRO A 273 -8.15 17.47 16.22
CA PRO A 273 -7.64 18.69 15.60
C PRO A 273 -6.50 18.42 14.60
N PRO A 274 -6.28 19.30 13.60
CA PRO A 274 -5.36 19.05 12.49
C PRO A 274 -3.90 18.74 12.88
N ASP A 275 -3.43 19.30 13.99
CA ASP A 275 -2.09 19.07 14.54
C ASP A 275 -1.87 17.62 15.02
N GLN A 276 -2.94 16.84 15.18
CA GLN A 276 -2.87 15.45 15.61
C GLN A 276 -2.97 14.44 14.46
N TRP A 277 -3.36 14.86 13.26
CA TRP A 277 -3.65 13.93 12.16
C TRP A 277 -2.45 13.08 11.77
N GLU A 278 -1.26 13.67 11.58
CA GLU A 278 -0.06 12.91 11.22
C GLU A 278 0.34 11.90 12.28
N ARG A 279 0.16 12.24 13.57
CA ARG A 279 0.43 11.33 14.67
C ARG A 279 -0.52 10.14 14.68
N ILE A 280 -1.78 10.34 14.31
CA ILE A 280 -2.82 9.30 14.30
C ILE A 280 -2.71 8.43 13.05
N LEU A 281 -2.50 9.04 11.88
CA LEU A 281 -2.52 8.38 10.59
C LEU A 281 -1.14 7.83 10.19
N GLY A 282 -0.06 8.50 10.61
CA GLY A 282 1.29 8.30 10.09
C GLY A 282 1.53 8.94 8.72
N TYR A 283 0.62 9.81 8.27
CA TYR A 283 0.68 10.57 7.02
C TYR A 283 -0.25 11.79 7.10
N GLN A 284 -0.10 12.72 6.18
CA GLN A 284 -0.91 13.93 6.11
C GLN A 284 -2.09 13.72 5.15
N PRO A 285 -3.35 13.94 5.58
CA PRO A 285 -4.49 13.90 4.68
C PRO A 285 -4.45 15.09 3.72
N ARG A 286 -4.97 14.92 2.51
CA ARG A 286 -5.05 15.93 1.48
C ARG A 286 -6.24 16.86 1.75
N VAL A 287 -5.97 17.97 2.43
CA VAL A 287 -7.00 18.94 2.83
C VAL A 287 -6.94 20.26 2.07
N SER A 288 -8.07 20.96 2.00
CA SER A 288 -8.21 22.32 1.45
C SER A 288 -8.15 23.40 2.52
#